data_AF-A0A8B6DB32-F1
#
_entry.id   AF-A0A8B6DB32-F1
#
_cell.length_a   1.000
_cell.length_b   1.000
_cell.length_c   1.000
_cell.angle_alpha   90.00
_cell.angle_beta   90.00
_cell.angle_gamma   90.00
#
_symmetry.space_group_name_H-M   'P 1'
#
loop_
_entity.id
_entity.type
_entity.pdbx_description
1 polymer ?
#
loop_
_entity_poly.entity_id
_entity_poly.type
_entity_poly.pdbx_seq_one_letter_code
_entity_poly.pdbx_strand_id
1 'polypeptide(L)' 'MESMLNKLIPDSTPFRHKCEGPDDMPAHIKTAFIGTSLSIPITEGKLNLGTWQGIWLCEHRDHAGKRNLVVTMQGAPMKK' A
#
# COMPACT_ATOMS: atom_id res chain seq x y z
N MET A 1 -11.61 -2.05 -4.76
CA MET A 1 -10.23 -1.81 -5.23
C MET A 1 -9.62 -3.10 -5.74
N GLU A 2 -9.48 -4.13 -4.89
CA GLU A 2 -8.89 -5.42 -5.28
C GLU A 2 -9.55 -6.06 -6.51
N SER A 3 -10.88 -6.06 -6.61
CA SER A 3 -11.57 -6.62 -7.78
C SER A 3 -11.23 -5.93 -9.11
N MET A 4 -10.81 -4.65 -9.08
CA MET A 4 -10.35 -3.96 -10.30
C MET A 4 -8.88 -4.26 -10.56
N LEU A 5 -8.05 -4.33 -9.51
CA LEU A 5 -6.65 -4.73 -9.64
C LEU A 5 -6.52 -6.15 -10.19
N ASN A 6 -7.36 -7.10 -9.77
CA ASN A 6 -7.38 -8.47 -10.31
C ASN A 6 -7.78 -8.54 -11.79
N LYS A 7 -8.53 -7.55 -12.29
CA LYS A 7 -8.84 -7.44 -13.73
C LYS A 7 -7.66 -6.87 -14.51
N LEU A 8 -6.94 -5.91 -13.93
CA LEU A 8 -5.78 -5.26 -14.56
C LEU A 8 -4.53 -6.14 -14.50
N ILE A 9 -4.37 -6.90 -13.42
CA ILE A 9 -3.21 -7.73 -13.09
C ILE A 9 -3.73 -9.09 -12.63
N PRO A 10 -4.17 -9.95 -13.57
CA PRO A 10 -4.72 -11.27 -13.22
C PRO A 10 -3.63 -12.25 -12.77
N ASP A 11 -3.95 -13.07 -11.78
CA ASP A 11 -3.03 -14.10 -11.27
C ASP A 11 -2.75 -15.22 -12.28
N SER A 12 -3.63 -15.39 -13.26
CA SER A 12 -3.45 -16.34 -14.38
C SER A 12 -2.46 -15.87 -15.45
N THR A 13 -1.93 -14.65 -15.33
CA THR A 13 -0.98 -14.10 -16.30
C THR A 13 0.33 -14.91 -16.29
N PRO A 14 0.87 -15.32 -17.46
CA PRO A 14 2.06 -16.17 -17.53
C PRO A 14 3.35 -15.39 -17.25
N PHE A 15 3.56 -14.98 -16.00
CA PHE A 15 4.79 -14.31 -15.58
C PHE A 15 5.99 -15.28 -15.59
N ARG A 16 7.17 -14.73 -15.91
CA ARG A 16 8.44 -15.49 -15.87
C ARG A 16 8.83 -15.85 -14.45
N HIS A 17 8.66 -14.93 -13.52
CA HIS A 17 8.85 -15.17 -12.09
C HIS A 17 7.58 -15.80 -11.53
N LYS A 18 7.71 -16.97 -10.90
CA LYS A 18 6.56 -17.79 -10.43
C LYS A 18 6.95 -18.77 -9.31
N CYS A 19 8.15 -18.63 -8.76
CA CYS A 19 8.71 -19.61 -7.83
C CYS A 19 8.11 -19.49 -6.42
N GLU A 20 7.41 -18.41 -6.11
CA GLU A 20 6.93 -18.08 -4.76
C GLU A 20 5.40 -18.18 -4.61
N GLY A 21 4.73 -18.77 -5.60
CA GLY A 21 3.28 -18.96 -5.63
C GLY A 21 2.60 -18.19 -6.77
N PRO A 22 1.32 -18.50 -7.04
CA PRO A 22 0.56 -17.89 -8.15
C PRO A 22 0.22 -16.41 -7.91
N ASP A 23 0.12 -15.97 -6.66
CA ASP A 23 -0.26 -14.61 -6.26
C ASP A 23 0.95 -13.67 -6.11
N ASP A 24 2.17 -14.19 -6.26
CA ASP A 24 3.40 -13.46 -5.99
C ASP A 24 3.69 -12.33 -7.01
N MET A 25 3.91 -12.67 -8.28
CA MET A 25 4.14 -11.68 -9.31
C MET A 25 3.00 -10.67 -9.48
N PRO A 26 1.72 -11.09 -9.44
CA PRO A 26 0.61 -10.15 -9.38
C PRO A 26 0.75 -9.19 -8.20
N ALA A 27 1.07 -9.66 -6.99
CA ALA A 27 1.25 -8.81 -5.83
C ALA A 27 2.40 -7.81 -6.00
N HIS A 28 3.52 -8.21 -6.60
CA HIS A 28 4.63 -7.32 -6.93
C HIS A 28 4.19 -6.19 -7.87
N ILE A 29 3.43 -6.50 -8.93
CA ILE A 29 2.96 -5.50 -9.89
C ILE A 29 1.90 -4.58 -9.26
N LYS A 30 0.94 -5.13 -8.50
CA LYS A 30 -0.06 -4.35 -7.76
C LYS A 30 0.60 -3.37 -6.79
N THR A 31 1.62 -3.83 -6.06
CA THR A 31 2.42 -3.02 -5.13
C THR A 31 3.16 -1.89 -5.84
N ALA A 32 3.84 -2.19 -6.96
CA ALA A 32 4.55 -1.19 -7.74
C ALA A 32 3.60 -0.15 -8.37
N PHE A 33 2.39 -0.57 -8.74
CA PHE A 33 1.38 0.30 -9.34
C PHE A 33 0.75 1.27 -8.33
N ILE A 34 0.47 0.81 -7.10
CA ILE A 34 -0.15 1.63 -6.04
C ILE A 34 0.90 2.47 -5.30
N GLY A 35 2.10 1.93 -5.12
CA GLY A 35 3.15 2.51 -4.30
C GLY A 35 3.18 1.97 -2.87
N THR A 36 4.34 2.10 -2.23
CA THR A 36 4.64 1.51 -0.91
C THR A 36 4.74 2.52 0.23
N SER A 37 4.54 3.82 -0.06
CA SER A 37 4.71 4.89 0.92
C SER A 37 3.77 6.05 0.65
N LEU A 38 3.37 6.73 1.72
CA LEU A 38 2.56 7.94 1.68
C LEU A 38 3.27 9.05 2.43
N SER A 39 3.16 10.28 1.91
CA SER A 39 3.53 11.49 2.63
C SER A 39 2.25 12.25 2.99
N ILE A 40 2.00 12.42 4.28
CA ILE A 40 0.75 12.98 4.80
C ILE A 40 1.08 14.24 5.59
N PRO A 41 0.54 15.41 5.21
CA PRO A 41 0.74 16.64 5.98
C PRO A 41 0.13 16.52 7.38
N ILE A 42 0.76 17.18 8.35
CA ILE A 42 0.26 17.27 9.72
C ILE A 42 0.00 18.75 10.02
N THR A 43 -1.23 19.06 10.43
CA THR A 43 -1.66 20.40 10.80
C THR A 43 -2.20 20.35 12.22
N GLU A 44 -1.70 21.21 13.11
CA GLU A 44 -2.14 21.29 14.52
C GLU A 44 -2.14 19.92 15.24
N GLY A 45 -1.11 19.11 15.00
CA GLY A 45 -0.96 17.79 15.61
C GLY A 45 -1.90 16.71 15.06
N LYS A 46 -2.64 16.98 13.98
CA LYS A 46 -3.55 16.01 13.33
C LYS A 46 -3.11 15.71 11.91
N LEU A 47 -3.30 14.47 11.46
CA LEU A 47 -3.15 14.11 10.05
C LEU A 47 -4.15 14.93 9.23
N ASN A 48 -3.66 15.67 8.24
CA ASN A 48 -4.48 16.55 7.41
C ASN A 48 -5.11 15.74 6.26
N LEU A 49 -6.08 14.91 6.63
CA LEU A 49 -6.87 14.10 5.70
C LEU A 49 -8.19 14.80 5.40
N GLY A 50 -8.65 14.70 4.16
CA GLY A 50 -10.01 15.08 3.79
C GLY A 50 -11.06 14.14 4.39
N THR A 51 -12.33 14.57 4.40
CA THR A 51 -13.46 13.85 5.02
C THR A 51 -13.57 12.38 4.63
N TRP A 52 -13.18 12.03 3.39
CA TRP A 52 -13.30 10.67 2.83
C TRP A 52 -11.95 10.00 2.58
N GLN A 53 -10.85 10.59 3.02
CA GLN A 53 -9.52 9.99 2.88
C GLN A 53 -9.23 9.06 4.05
N GLY A 54 -8.82 7.84 3.73
CA GLY A 54 -8.31 6.85 4.68
C GLY A 54 -6.92 6.39 4.29
N ILE A 55 -6.17 5.90 5.27
CA ILE A 55 -4.85 5.28 5.06
C ILE A 55 -5.06 3.77 5.09
N TRP A 56 -4.62 3.09 4.05
CA TRP A 56 -4.85 1.66 3.87
C TRP A 56 -3.52 0.94 3.71
N LEU A 57 -3.35 -0.18 4.41
CA LEU A 57 -2.37 -1.18 4.08
C LEU A 57 -3.02 -2.17 3.11
N CYS A 58 -2.61 -2.15 1.86
CA CYS A 58 -3.09 -3.08 0.84
C CYS A 58 -2.18 -4.31 0.81
N GLU A 59 -2.63 -5.41 1.39
CA GLU A 59 -1.98 -6.71 1.23
C GLU A 59 -2.47 -7.37 -0.06
N HIS A 60 -1.53 -7.74 -0.94
CA HIS A 60 -1.85 -8.32 -2.25
C HIS A 60 -1.52 -9.80 -2.38
N ARG A 61 -0.90 -10.40 -1.35
CA ARG A 61 -0.76 -11.85 -1.22
C ARG A 61 -1.98 -12.41 -0.51
N ASP A 62 -2.54 -13.50 -1.03
CA ASP A 62 -3.65 -14.21 -0.38
C ASP A 62 -3.19 -14.91 0.91
N HIS A 63 -1.91 -15.31 0.94
CA HIS A 63 -1.30 -16.02 2.07
C HIS A 63 -0.10 -15.22 2.62
N ALA A 64 -0.38 -13.99 3.04
CA ALA A 64 0.62 -13.08 3.56
C ALA A 64 1.08 -13.41 4.98
N GLY A 65 2.38 -13.22 5.23
CA GLY A 65 2.90 -13.09 6.60
C GLY A 65 2.65 -11.70 7.20
N LYS A 66 3.14 -11.48 8.43
CA LYS A 66 3.04 -10.19 9.12
C LYS A 66 3.74 -9.08 8.31
N ARG A 67 3.22 -7.86 8.41
CA ARG A 67 3.81 -6.65 7.82
C ARG A 67 4.25 -5.68 8.91
N ASN A 68 5.36 -5.00 8.64
CA ASN A 68 5.85 -3.90 9.46
C ASN A 68 5.63 -2.59 8.71
N LEU A 69 5.14 -1.59 9.42
CA LEU A 69 4.98 -0.24 8.91
C LEU A 69 5.97 0.66 9.63
N VAL A 70 6.66 1.51 8.87
CA VAL A 70 7.55 2.53 9.42
C VAL A 70 6.87 3.87 9.27
N VAL A 71 6.79 4.62 10.37
CA VAL A 71 6.24 5.97 10.40
C VAL A 71 7.34 6.92 10.83
N THR A 72 7.70 7.84 9.92
CA THR A 72 8.62 8.93 10.21
C THR A 72 7.83 10.22 10.32
N MET A 73 7.92 10.90 11.46
CA MET A 73 7.31 12.19 11.68
C MET A 73 8.40 13.26 11.77
N GLN A 74 8.23 14.34 11.01
CA GLN A 74 9.13 15.49 11.03
C GLN A 74 8.32 16.78 11.06
N GLY A 75 8.77 17.76 11.83
CA GLY A 75 8.08 19.04 12.00
C GLY A 75 8.68 19.88 13.13
N ALA A 76 8.01 21.00 13.45
CA ALA A 76 8.39 21.89 14.54
C ALA A 76 7.33 21.85 15.67
N PRO A 77 7.69 22.23 16.91
CA PRO A 77 6.73 22.36 17.99
C PRO A 77 5.63 23.38 17.65
N MET A 78 4.40 23.12 18.12
CA MET A 78 3.34 24.11 18.01
C MET A 78 3.69 25.33 18.86
N LYS A 79 3.56 26.53 18.28
CA LYS A 79 3.63 27.78 19.06
C LYS A 79 2.41 27.82 19.98
N LYS A 80 2.65 27.99 21.27
CA LYS A 80 1.59 28.22 22.27
C LYS A 80 0.82 29.51 21.98
#